data_AF-A0A5P0ZJZ6-F1
#
_entry.id   AF-A0A5P0ZJZ6-F1
#
_cell.length_a   1.000
_cell.length_b   1.000
_cell.length_c   1.000
_cell.angle_alpha   90.00
_cell.angle_beta   90.00
_cell.angle_gamma   90.00
#
_symmetry.space_group_name_H-M   'P 1'
#
loop_
_entity.id
_entity.type
_entity.pdbx_description
1 polymer ?
#
loop_
_entity_poly.entity_id
_entity_poly.type
_entity_poly.pdbx_seq_one_letter_code
_entity_poly.pdbx_strand_id
1 'polypeptide(L)'
;MKKTKYAGIAVAVLLALTPVTTTTTNAASLNVESIKTTQAVGASLPDLSKIIDAFNTVKGIFDKVGDVIGQITGNKDTSKPDTSKDKTPEQKATDLINGLKDYPFTDNFPNFSEFIAHYNEPVDWNTIKDSKAINGGFNPDAMNTMAAATNLKYKLAGAAGQEKGDFVKTVNYAEKNGNGAQVTFSVQVIDTSKNNQVLTTKYVTFTNNTKKTIAATDLNIKFDSPINVKVGESTLDPQLSASGAKNTVVTDKNGNNINFAADPGDYYSNDKDALKNDEFSSVNVGNKFALKDATFYQPVTLTFAADALNVQDIFYQMIDNGSHSVTVNGKNATQNMLHPENNSITFVRQIKVNDPNEKPTTKPDTNTPNPDTNNPNPDPDYTIGVWKETDQPGYVITNSTVSRLTNDETSDSTRALAPNTNWATDKLRVNTKTGVKQYRVSTHEWVNASDVTFRNSTPGLTNFTSIAGGYATVKLAGPDGFVYDLFSKNGDRVQRGLAGNSNWATDMTATDKDGKTYYRVSTDEWVPDGAGVTVK
;
A
#
# COMPACT_ATOMS: atom_id res chain seq x y z
N MET A 1 32.09 -18.01 -13.57
CA MET A 1 31.61 -17.05 -12.54
C MET A 1 31.99 -15.64 -12.99
N LYS A 2 31.05 -14.93 -13.62
CA LYS A 2 31.27 -13.54 -14.08
C LYS A 2 30.68 -12.59 -13.04
N LYS A 3 31.52 -11.73 -12.49
CA LYS A 3 31.15 -10.64 -11.57
C LYS A 3 30.83 -9.40 -12.42
N THR A 4 29.62 -8.88 -12.32
CA THR A 4 29.25 -7.56 -12.85
C THR A 4 29.15 -6.59 -11.69
N LYS A 5 29.97 -5.54 -11.73
CA LYS A 5 29.97 -4.41 -10.80
C LYS A 5 28.92 -3.40 -11.28
N TYR A 6 28.09 -2.89 -10.37
CA TYR A 6 27.27 -1.71 -10.64
C TYR A 6 27.66 -0.57 -9.69
N ALA A 7 27.85 0.59 -10.30
CA ALA A 7 28.26 1.85 -9.69
C ALA A 7 27.07 2.48 -8.96
N GLY A 8 27.25 2.83 -7.69
CA GLY A 8 26.30 3.61 -6.90
C GLY A 8 26.44 5.10 -7.19
N ILE A 9 25.34 5.75 -7.53
CA ILE A 9 25.21 7.22 -7.47
C ILE A 9 24.48 7.51 -6.16
N ALA A 10 25.21 8.05 -5.19
CA ALA A 10 24.67 8.56 -3.93
C ALA A 10 24.31 10.04 -4.11
N VAL A 11 23.05 10.40 -3.89
CA VAL A 11 22.62 11.80 -3.70
C VAL A 11 22.25 11.95 -2.24
N ALA A 12 23.08 12.69 -1.50
CA ALA A 12 22.85 13.10 -0.13
C ALA A 12 22.06 14.42 -0.12
N VAL A 13 20.90 14.44 0.54
CA VAL A 13 20.22 15.68 0.89
C VAL A 13 20.34 15.89 2.39
N LEU A 14 21.07 16.95 2.73
CA LEU A 14 21.34 17.46 4.06
C LEU A 14 20.19 18.39 4.48
N LEU A 15 19.45 18.04 5.53
CA LEU A 15 18.47 18.94 6.17
C LEU A 15 18.96 19.27 7.58
N ALA A 16 19.24 20.55 7.80
CA ALA A 16 19.72 21.12 9.04
C ALA A 16 18.58 21.26 10.06
N LEU A 17 18.75 20.66 11.24
CA LEU A 17 17.95 20.91 12.44
C LEU A 17 18.55 22.11 13.18
N THR A 18 17.71 23.09 13.54
CA THR A 18 18.04 24.10 14.56
C THR A 18 17.19 23.85 15.80
N PRO A 19 17.75 23.93 17.01
CA PRO A 19 17.00 23.78 18.25
C PRO A 19 16.43 25.12 18.72
N VAL A 20 15.17 25.13 19.13
CA VAL A 20 14.62 26.22 19.95
C VAL A 20 14.44 25.70 21.37
N THR A 21 15.25 26.24 22.27
CA THR A 21 15.05 26.18 23.71
C THR A 21 14.02 27.22 24.14
N THR A 22 13.17 26.90 25.10
CA THR A 22 12.89 27.77 26.26
C THR A 22 12.09 27.01 27.33
N THR A 23 12.44 27.34 28.55
CA THR A 23 12.06 26.76 29.84
C THR A 23 10.83 27.44 30.45
N THR A 24 10.01 26.70 31.20
CA THR A 24 9.72 26.85 32.64
C THR A 24 8.27 26.55 33.04
N THR A 25 8.20 25.96 34.22
CA THR A 25 7.12 25.51 35.12
C THR A 25 5.93 26.46 35.33
N ASN A 26 4.74 25.89 35.55
CA ASN A 26 3.99 26.04 36.81
C ASN A 26 2.80 25.07 36.90
N ALA A 27 2.69 24.41 38.05
CA ALA A 27 1.52 23.68 38.49
C ALA A 27 0.51 24.64 39.12
N ALA A 28 -0.79 24.50 38.80
CA ALA A 28 -1.87 24.91 39.68
C ALA A 28 -3.22 24.24 39.30
N SER A 29 -3.74 23.48 40.27
CA SER A 29 -5.15 23.33 40.66
C SER A 29 -6.23 23.04 39.61
N LEU A 30 -6.84 21.87 39.77
CA LEU A 30 -8.19 21.51 39.36
C LEU A 30 -9.24 22.54 39.82
N ASN A 31 -10.16 22.91 38.93
CA ASN A 31 -11.52 23.25 39.32
C ASN A 31 -12.51 22.69 38.30
N VAL A 32 -13.39 21.82 38.80
CA VAL A 32 -14.47 21.15 38.08
C VAL A 32 -15.70 22.03 38.22
N GLU A 33 -16.13 22.72 37.16
CA GLU A 33 -17.53 23.10 36.92
C GLU A 33 -17.66 23.90 35.62
N SER A 34 -18.16 23.25 34.56
CA SER A 34 -19.24 23.73 33.67
C SER A 34 -19.16 23.01 32.32
N ILE A 35 -19.94 21.94 32.20
CA ILE A 35 -20.27 21.31 30.92
C ILE A 35 -21.41 22.11 30.30
N LYS A 36 -21.23 22.60 29.06
CA LYS A 36 -22.27 22.55 28.01
C LYS A 36 -21.72 22.86 26.59
N THR A 37 -21.60 21.77 25.83
CA THR A 37 -22.04 21.55 24.43
C THR A 37 -21.54 22.46 23.30
N THR A 38 -20.66 21.90 22.44
CA THR A 38 -20.95 21.60 21.01
C THR A 38 -19.98 20.54 20.45
N GLN A 39 -20.50 19.55 19.72
CA GLN A 39 -19.80 18.44 19.00
C GLN A 39 -18.93 18.99 17.84
N ALA A 40 -17.93 18.35 17.23
CA ALA A 40 -17.51 16.95 17.00
C ALA A 40 -15.95 16.93 16.84
N VAL A 41 -15.15 15.87 17.00
CA VAL A 41 -14.97 14.67 16.14
C VAL A 41 -14.09 13.65 16.91
N GLY A 42 -14.60 12.44 17.11
CA GLY A 42 -13.87 11.19 16.82
C GLY A 42 -12.62 10.73 17.59
N ALA A 43 -12.26 11.26 18.75
CA ALA A 43 -11.24 10.63 19.61
C ALA A 43 -11.89 10.06 20.88
N SER A 44 -11.96 8.73 20.99
CA SER A 44 -12.40 8.06 22.22
C SER A 44 -11.42 8.41 23.34
N LEU A 45 -11.91 9.07 24.40
CA LEU A 45 -11.20 9.20 25.66
C LEU A 45 -10.81 7.80 26.16
N PRO A 46 -9.62 7.61 26.76
CA PRO A 46 -9.24 6.32 27.32
C PRO A 46 -10.26 5.92 28.39
N ASP A 47 -10.83 4.75 28.20
CA ASP A 47 -11.82 4.15 29.07
C ASP A 47 -11.25 4.00 30.49
N LEU A 48 -11.80 4.78 31.43
CA LEU A 48 -11.40 4.75 32.85
C LEU A 48 -11.61 3.37 33.47
N SER A 49 -12.44 2.50 32.88
CA SER A 49 -12.56 1.09 33.32
C SER A 49 -11.28 0.30 33.08
N LYS A 50 -10.47 0.63 32.06
CA LYS A 50 -9.15 0.00 31.82
C LYS A 50 -8.10 0.41 32.86
N ILE A 51 -8.23 1.59 33.46
CA ILE A 51 -7.36 2.04 34.57
C ILE A 51 -7.71 1.30 35.86
N ILE A 52 -9.00 1.01 36.07
CA ILE A 52 -9.50 0.27 37.23
C ILE A 52 -9.21 -1.24 37.07
N ASP A 53 -9.31 -1.79 35.87
CA ASP A 53 -8.91 -3.17 35.57
C ASP A 53 -7.40 -3.36 35.70
N ALA A 54 -6.58 -2.40 35.25
CA ALA A 54 -5.13 -2.42 35.52
C ALA A 54 -4.79 -2.43 37.02
N PHE A 55 -5.61 -1.78 37.86
CA PHE A 55 -5.45 -1.79 39.33
C PHE A 55 -5.96 -3.09 39.97
N ASN A 56 -7.02 -3.70 39.43
CA ASN A 56 -7.62 -4.92 39.98
C ASN A 56 -6.89 -6.20 39.55
N THR A 57 -6.33 -6.26 38.34
CA THR A 57 -5.48 -7.36 37.86
C THR A 57 -4.16 -7.40 38.64
N VAL A 58 -3.58 -6.23 38.98
CA VAL A 58 -2.41 -6.11 39.87
C VAL A 58 -2.75 -6.36 41.35
N LYS A 59 -4.02 -6.46 41.73
CA LYS A 59 -4.42 -6.81 43.10
C LYS A 59 -4.61 -8.33 43.25
N GLY A 60 -5.35 -8.95 42.34
CA GLY A 60 -5.68 -10.39 42.40
C GLY A 60 -4.51 -11.35 42.11
N ILE A 61 -3.44 -10.88 41.44
CA ILE A 61 -2.24 -11.70 41.17
C ILE A 61 -1.32 -11.79 42.40
N PHE A 62 -1.33 -10.79 43.30
CA PHE A 62 -0.36 -10.65 44.38
C PHE A 62 -0.87 -11.07 45.77
N ASP A 63 -2.17 -11.38 45.89
CA ASP A 63 -2.76 -12.01 47.08
C ASP A 63 -2.05 -13.34 47.46
N LYS A 64 -1.38 -14.01 46.52
CA LYS A 64 -0.63 -15.27 46.74
C LYS A 64 0.75 -15.12 47.38
N VAL A 65 1.34 -13.92 47.39
CA VAL A 65 2.51 -13.61 48.24
C VAL A 65 2.04 -13.32 49.67
N GLY A 66 0.82 -12.79 49.81
CA GLY A 66 0.11 -12.66 51.08
C GLY A 66 0.00 -13.99 51.85
N ASP A 67 -0.23 -15.12 51.18
CA ASP A 67 -0.30 -16.45 51.82
C ASP A 67 1.03 -16.91 52.43
N VAL A 68 2.17 -16.63 51.77
CA VAL A 68 3.51 -16.93 52.29
C VAL A 68 3.83 -16.01 53.48
N ILE A 69 3.39 -14.76 53.41
CA ILE A 69 3.52 -13.79 54.50
C ILE A 69 2.61 -14.14 55.67
N GLY A 70 1.41 -14.69 55.46
CA GLY A 70 0.53 -15.18 56.54
C GLY A 70 1.17 -16.28 57.38
N GLN A 71 2.06 -17.08 56.77
CA GLN A 71 2.86 -18.10 57.45
C GLN A 71 4.15 -17.55 58.10
N ILE A 72 4.70 -16.43 57.61
CA ILE A 72 5.95 -15.81 58.11
C ILE A 72 5.69 -14.70 59.15
N THR A 73 4.56 -14.00 59.08
CA THR A 73 4.21 -12.85 59.94
C THR A 73 3.11 -13.15 60.96
N GLY A 74 2.65 -14.40 61.03
CA GLY A 74 1.74 -14.87 62.07
C GLY A 74 0.30 -14.39 61.86
N ASN A 75 -0.41 -15.00 60.91
CA ASN A 75 -1.87 -14.98 60.96
C ASN A 75 -2.33 -16.10 61.92
N LYS A 76 -3.12 -15.73 62.94
CA LYS A 76 -3.45 -16.57 64.11
C LYS A 76 -4.10 -17.91 63.73
N ASP A 77 -3.31 -18.98 63.78
CA ASP A 77 -3.80 -20.31 64.16
C ASP A 77 -3.18 -20.66 65.52
N THR A 78 -3.98 -20.60 66.59
CA THR A 78 -3.54 -20.76 67.99
C THR A 78 -3.20 -22.20 68.37
N SER A 79 -3.02 -23.10 67.40
CA SER A 79 -2.86 -24.54 67.63
C SER A 79 -1.49 -25.13 67.27
N LYS A 80 -0.53 -24.33 66.78
CA LYS A 80 0.87 -24.74 66.56
C LYS A 80 1.87 -23.73 67.15
N PRO A 81 3.03 -24.17 67.66
CA PRO A 81 4.08 -23.25 68.10
C PRO A 81 4.53 -22.37 66.93
N ASP A 82 4.41 -21.06 67.09
CA ASP A 82 4.79 -20.04 66.12
C ASP A 82 6.33 -19.92 66.08
N THR A 83 6.96 -20.60 65.12
CA THR A 83 8.42 -20.57 64.90
C THR A 83 8.88 -19.32 64.12
N SER A 84 7.99 -18.38 63.78
CA SER A 84 8.32 -17.19 62.99
C SER A 84 8.74 -15.98 63.84
N LYS A 85 8.36 -15.97 65.13
CA LYS A 85 8.73 -14.92 66.10
C LYS A 85 10.23 -14.82 66.39
N ASP A 86 10.96 -15.90 66.23
CA ASP A 86 12.40 -15.97 66.57
C ASP A 86 13.33 -15.65 65.38
N LYS A 87 12.79 -15.39 64.18
CA LYS A 87 13.62 -15.09 63.01
C LYS A 87 14.11 -13.63 63.00
N THR A 88 15.42 -13.45 62.76
CA THR A 88 16.01 -12.11 62.58
C THR A 88 15.46 -11.43 61.33
N PRO A 89 15.53 -10.09 61.21
CA PRO A 89 15.16 -9.38 59.99
C PRO A 89 15.84 -9.96 58.74
N GLU A 90 17.10 -10.34 58.84
CA GLU A 90 17.88 -10.94 57.74
C GLU A 90 17.34 -12.30 57.31
N GLN A 91 16.95 -13.15 58.27
CA GLN A 91 16.33 -14.45 57.97
C GLN A 91 14.97 -14.27 57.30
N LYS A 92 14.15 -13.34 57.79
CA LYS A 92 12.84 -13.02 57.19
C LYS A 92 12.99 -12.47 55.77
N ALA A 93 13.93 -11.57 55.54
CA ALA A 93 14.24 -11.03 54.21
C ALA A 93 14.74 -12.11 53.25
N THR A 94 15.61 -13.02 53.71
CA THR A 94 16.09 -14.15 52.90
C THR A 94 14.95 -15.10 52.53
N ASP A 95 14.04 -15.40 53.46
CA ASP A 95 12.86 -16.23 53.22
C ASP A 95 11.90 -15.59 52.20
N LEU A 96 11.70 -14.27 52.28
CA LEU A 96 10.90 -13.51 51.33
C LEU A 96 11.45 -13.63 49.90
N ILE A 97 12.78 -13.53 49.72
CA ILE A 97 13.41 -13.70 48.42
C ILE A 97 13.27 -15.15 47.92
N ASN A 98 13.48 -16.15 48.77
CA ASN A 98 13.30 -17.56 48.40
C ASN A 98 11.87 -17.87 47.94
N GLY A 99 10.88 -17.17 48.52
CA GLY A 99 9.46 -17.27 48.22
C GLY A 99 9.02 -16.65 46.90
N LEU A 100 9.89 -15.92 46.18
CA LEU A 100 9.56 -15.37 44.86
C LEU A 100 9.17 -16.49 43.89
N LYS A 101 8.17 -16.21 43.05
CA LYS A 101 7.65 -17.13 42.03
C LYS A 101 7.89 -16.56 40.63
N ASP A 102 7.66 -17.36 39.59
CA ASP A 102 7.61 -16.86 38.22
C ASP A 102 6.31 -16.06 38.00
N TYR A 103 6.36 -15.04 37.14
CA TYR A 103 5.26 -14.10 36.96
C TYR A 103 4.83 -13.99 35.49
N PRO A 104 3.59 -14.37 35.16
CA PRO A 104 2.99 -14.08 33.87
C PRO A 104 2.32 -12.69 33.86
N PHE A 105 2.65 -11.86 32.87
CA PHE A 105 2.05 -10.54 32.63
C PHE A 105 1.13 -10.60 31.41
N THR A 106 -0.17 -10.28 31.56
CA THR A 106 -1.11 -10.26 30.42
C THR A 106 -1.33 -8.87 29.84
N ASP A 107 -1.04 -7.81 30.61
CA ASP A 107 -1.46 -6.45 30.27
C ASP A 107 -0.26 -5.51 30.04
N ASN A 108 0.58 -5.33 31.06
CA ASN A 108 1.77 -4.48 31.01
C ASN A 108 3.00 -5.23 31.49
N PHE A 109 4.03 -5.30 30.64
CA PHE A 109 5.33 -5.84 31.01
C PHE A 109 6.08 -4.81 31.89
N PRO A 110 6.76 -5.23 32.97
CA PRO A 110 7.35 -4.30 33.93
C PRO A 110 8.57 -3.59 33.35
N ASN A 111 8.80 -2.36 33.83
CA ASN A 111 10.01 -1.61 33.52
C ASN A 111 11.22 -2.19 34.28
N PHE A 112 12.32 -2.43 33.56
CA PHE A 112 13.59 -2.96 34.09
C PHE A 112 14.71 -1.91 34.22
N SER A 113 14.44 -0.62 33.98
CA SER A 113 15.47 0.43 33.95
C SER A 113 16.30 0.46 35.25
N GLU A 114 15.64 0.37 36.41
CA GLU A 114 16.30 0.36 37.71
C GLU A 114 17.13 -0.92 37.94
N PHE A 115 16.59 -2.07 37.50
CA PHE A 115 17.32 -3.34 37.53
C PHE A 115 18.59 -3.24 36.68
N ILE A 116 18.47 -2.70 35.46
CA ILE A 116 19.56 -2.56 34.50
C ILE A 116 20.60 -1.56 35.01
N ALA A 117 20.18 -0.49 35.71
CA ALA A 117 21.09 0.48 36.30
C ALA A 117 22.06 -0.18 37.28
N HIS A 118 21.57 -1.08 38.14
CA HIS A 118 22.33 -1.78 39.18
C HIS A 118 22.69 -3.23 38.83
N TYR A 119 22.80 -3.54 37.54
CA TYR A 119 23.06 -4.90 37.08
C TYR A 119 24.39 -5.45 37.62
N ASN A 120 24.33 -6.61 38.26
CA ASN A 120 25.43 -7.37 38.85
C ASN A 120 26.17 -6.63 39.99
N GLU A 121 25.55 -5.59 40.56
CA GLU A 121 26.08 -4.81 41.69
C GLU A 121 25.35 -5.18 43.00
N PRO A 122 26.06 -5.47 44.10
CA PRO A 122 25.44 -5.58 45.42
C PRO A 122 24.95 -4.22 45.92
N VAL A 123 23.65 -4.09 46.14
CA VAL A 123 23.01 -2.83 46.56
C VAL A 123 22.10 -3.01 47.78
N ASP A 124 21.81 -1.92 48.47
CA ASP A 124 20.82 -1.91 49.55
C ASP A 124 19.41 -2.07 49.00
N TRP A 125 18.51 -2.65 49.79
CA TRP A 125 17.09 -2.74 49.42
C TRP A 125 16.51 -1.37 49.04
N ASN A 126 16.88 -0.32 49.79
CA ASN A 126 16.40 1.04 49.55
C ASN A 126 16.79 1.63 48.19
N THR A 127 17.82 1.08 47.53
CA THR A 127 18.22 1.48 46.17
C THR A 127 17.27 0.89 45.13
N ILE A 128 16.84 -0.35 45.31
CA ILE A 128 16.07 -1.10 44.30
C ILE A 128 14.57 -1.22 44.63
N LYS A 129 14.14 -0.71 45.79
CA LYS A 129 12.77 -0.83 46.30
C LYS A 129 11.71 -0.22 45.40
N ASP A 130 12.07 0.68 44.48
CA ASP A 130 11.14 1.35 43.57
C ASP A 130 11.02 0.63 42.22
N SER A 131 11.93 -0.31 41.94
CA SER A 131 11.89 -1.15 40.75
C SER A 131 10.63 -2.01 40.73
N LYS A 132 9.72 -1.74 39.78
CA LYS A 132 8.49 -2.53 39.59
C LYS A 132 8.76 -3.99 39.24
N ALA A 133 9.91 -4.26 38.63
CA ALA A 133 10.33 -5.63 38.35
C ALA A 133 10.74 -6.43 39.61
N ILE A 134 10.91 -5.77 40.77
CA ILE A 134 11.37 -6.42 42.00
C ILE A 134 10.33 -6.22 43.11
N ASN A 135 9.90 -4.98 43.35
CA ASN A 135 8.90 -4.65 44.36
C ASN A 135 7.49 -5.10 43.98
N GLY A 136 7.23 -5.35 42.67
CA GLY A 136 5.90 -5.71 42.21
C GLY A 136 5.35 -6.93 42.93
N GLY A 137 6.23 -7.86 43.32
CA GLY A 137 5.92 -9.07 44.08
C GLY A 137 5.77 -8.90 45.59
N PHE A 138 6.07 -7.74 46.18
CA PHE A 138 6.11 -7.56 47.62
C PHE A 138 5.01 -6.59 48.10
N ASN A 139 4.33 -6.94 49.18
CA ASN A 139 3.43 -6.02 49.88
C ASN A 139 4.25 -5.04 50.75
N PRO A 140 3.65 -3.94 51.26
CA PRO A 140 4.36 -2.96 52.07
C PRO A 140 5.09 -3.53 53.30
N ASP A 141 4.52 -4.56 53.95
CA ASP A 141 5.13 -5.18 55.13
C ASP A 141 6.39 -5.98 54.79
N ALA A 142 6.40 -6.70 53.66
CA ALA A 142 7.58 -7.36 53.14
C ALA A 142 8.65 -6.33 52.76
N MET A 143 8.25 -5.22 52.11
CA MET A 143 9.19 -4.14 51.78
C MET A 143 9.82 -3.53 53.04
N ASN A 144 9.04 -3.33 54.10
CA ASN A 144 9.54 -2.85 55.39
C ASN A 144 10.49 -3.85 56.06
N THR A 145 10.16 -5.15 55.99
CA THR A 145 11.02 -6.23 56.51
C THR A 145 12.37 -6.27 55.79
N MET A 146 12.36 -6.14 54.47
CA MET A 146 13.56 -6.07 53.64
C MET A 146 14.40 -4.84 53.94
N ALA A 147 13.77 -3.68 54.18
CA ALA A 147 14.45 -2.45 54.57
C ALA A 147 15.07 -2.51 55.98
N ALA A 148 14.47 -3.28 56.90
CA ALA A 148 14.97 -3.47 58.25
C ALA A 148 16.21 -4.38 58.32
N ALA A 149 16.46 -5.21 57.31
CA ALA A 149 17.61 -6.10 57.22
C ALA A 149 18.86 -5.34 56.72
N THR A 150 19.40 -4.44 57.54
CA THR A 150 20.47 -3.50 57.15
C THR A 150 21.82 -4.16 56.83
N ASN A 151 22.03 -5.40 57.24
CA ASN A 151 23.24 -6.18 56.95
C ASN A 151 23.16 -6.93 55.61
N LEU A 152 22.03 -6.84 54.89
CA LEU A 152 21.86 -7.53 53.61
C LEU A 152 22.09 -6.59 52.43
N LYS A 153 22.84 -7.10 51.45
CA LYS A 153 22.89 -6.55 50.10
C LYS A 153 22.20 -7.51 49.13
N TYR A 154 21.63 -6.93 48.09
CA TYR A 154 20.93 -7.64 47.03
C TYR A 154 21.68 -7.43 45.73
N LYS A 155 21.99 -8.52 45.05
CA LYS A 155 22.67 -8.48 43.76
C LYS A 155 21.76 -9.08 42.70
N LEU A 156 21.49 -8.28 41.67
CA LEU A 156 20.54 -8.56 40.61
C LEU A 156 21.30 -8.88 39.32
N ALA A 157 21.07 -10.03 38.72
CA ALA A 157 21.72 -10.39 37.45
C ALA A 157 20.76 -11.14 36.55
N GLY A 158 21.10 -11.31 35.27
CA GLY A 158 20.35 -12.14 34.34
C GLY A 158 20.48 -13.63 34.66
N ALA A 159 20.31 -14.47 33.63
CA ALA A 159 20.64 -15.89 33.74
C ALA A 159 22.12 -16.08 34.17
N ALA A 160 22.46 -17.26 34.69
CA ALA A 160 23.80 -17.53 35.20
C ALA A 160 24.89 -17.16 34.18
N GLY A 161 25.78 -16.24 34.55
CA GLY A 161 26.87 -15.78 33.69
C GLY A 161 26.47 -14.82 32.56
N GLN A 162 25.21 -14.39 32.48
CA GLN A 162 24.74 -13.47 31.45
C GLN A 162 25.36 -12.08 31.62
N GLU A 163 25.85 -11.50 30.52
CA GLU A 163 26.35 -10.12 30.52
C GLU A 163 25.21 -9.10 30.50
N LYS A 164 25.48 -7.88 31.00
CA LYS A 164 24.50 -6.78 31.04
C LYS A 164 23.88 -6.49 29.67
N GLY A 165 24.72 -6.44 28.63
CA GLY A 165 24.27 -6.15 27.26
C GLY A 165 23.30 -7.20 26.73
N ASP A 166 23.53 -8.48 27.01
CA ASP A 166 22.64 -9.55 26.59
C ASP A 166 21.36 -9.60 27.42
N PHE A 167 21.42 -9.30 28.72
CA PHE A 167 20.23 -9.14 29.54
C PHE A 167 19.31 -8.04 29.01
N VAL A 168 19.89 -6.88 28.63
CA VAL A 168 19.12 -5.77 28.00
C VAL A 168 18.45 -6.24 26.71
N LYS A 169 19.13 -7.04 25.86
CA LYS A 169 18.51 -7.61 24.66
C LYS A 169 17.35 -8.54 25.01
N THR A 170 17.48 -9.37 26.05
CA THR A 170 16.39 -10.27 26.48
C THR A 170 15.18 -9.49 26.97
N VAL A 171 15.39 -8.43 27.75
CA VAL A 171 14.32 -7.51 28.19
C VAL A 171 13.61 -6.86 27.00
N ASN A 172 14.38 -6.24 26.10
CA ASN A 172 13.82 -5.59 24.92
C ASN A 172 13.07 -6.58 24.01
N TYR A 173 13.60 -7.81 23.87
CA TYR A 173 12.95 -8.87 23.13
C TYR A 173 11.61 -9.24 23.75
N ALA A 174 11.56 -9.45 25.07
CA ALA A 174 10.32 -9.81 25.75
C ALA A 174 9.29 -8.68 25.69
N GLU A 175 9.70 -7.43 25.89
CA GLU A 175 8.84 -6.25 25.81
C GLU A 175 8.23 -6.07 24.40
N LYS A 176 9.06 -6.22 23.36
CA LYS A 176 8.63 -6.05 21.97
C LYS A 176 7.70 -7.17 21.50
N ASN A 177 8.00 -8.43 21.83
CA ASN A 177 7.37 -9.58 21.19
C ASN A 177 6.15 -10.14 21.95
N GLY A 178 6.02 -9.89 23.26
CA GLY A 178 4.91 -10.41 24.05
C GLY A 178 4.70 -11.92 23.86
N ASN A 179 3.45 -12.36 23.84
CA ASN A 179 3.03 -13.73 23.48
C ASN A 179 3.80 -14.89 24.16
N GLY A 180 4.18 -14.72 25.41
CA GLY A 180 4.91 -15.71 26.18
C GLY A 180 6.43 -15.54 26.16
N ALA A 181 6.96 -14.47 25.57
CA ALA A 181 8.39 -14.16 25.64
C ALA A 181 8.84 -13.94 27.09
N GLN A 182 10.04 -14.41 27.45
CA GLN A 182 10.46 -14.50 28.84
C GLN A 182 11.74 -13.73 29.13
N VAL A 183 11.85 -13.24 30.37
CA VAL A 183 13.08 -12.72 30.97
C VAL A 183 13.32 -13.45 32.27
N THR A 184 14.44 -14.17 32.38
CA THR A 184 14.86 -14.80 33.64
C THR A 184 15.96 -13.98 34.27
N PHE A 185 15.84 -13.72 35.56
CA PHE A 185 16.84 -13.03 36.35
C PHE A 185 17.06 -13.73 37.69
N SER A 186 18.17 -13.40 38.33
CA SER A 186 18.53 -13.87 39.65
C SER A 186 18.55 -12.74 40.66
N VAL A 187 18.16 -13.06 41.89
CA VAL A 187 18.31 -12.23 43.08
C VAL A 187 19.18 -12.99 44.06
N GLN A 188 20.39 -12.48 44.29
CA GLN A 188 21.33 -13.01 45.26
C GLN A 188 21.28 -12.16 46.54
N VAL A 189 21.15 -12.82 47.69
CA VAL A 189 21.15 -12.17 49.00
C VAL A 189 22.52 -12.37 49.65
N ILE A 190 23.17 -11.29 50.03
CA ILE A 190 24.54 -11.26 50.56
C ILE A 190 24.51 -10.67 51.97
N ASP A 191 25.03 -11.40 52.96
CA ASP A 191 25.15 -10.96 54.35
C ASP A 191 26.52 -10.33 54.60
N THR A 192 26.56 -9.00 54.74
CA THR A 192 27.80 -8.26 54.95
C THR A 192 28.36 -8.46 56.36
N SER A 193 27.54 -8.88 57.32
CA SER A 193 28.01 -9.21 58.68
C SER A 193 28.80 -10.52 58.72
N LYS A 194 28.66 -11.37 57.70
CA LYS A 194 29.30 -12.68 57.58
C LYS A 194 30.31 -12.74 56.46
N ASN A 195 31.17 -11.72 56.35
CA ASN A 195 32.22 -11.65 55.33
C ASN A 195 31.65 -11.78 53.89
N ASN A 196 30.54 -11.08 53.62
CA ASN A 196 29.82 -11.09 52.35
C ASN A 196 29.37 -12.50 51.91
N GLN A 197 28.93 -13.33 52.87
CA GLN A 197 28.39 -14.66 52.57
C GLN A 197 27.12 -14.54 51.71
N VAL A 198 27.06 -15.30 50.62
CA VAL A 198 25.83 -15.48 49.86
C VAL A 198 24.90 -16.41 50.64
N LEU A 199 23.75 -15.89 51.08
CA LEU A 199 22.75 -16.66 51.83
C LEU A 199 21.82 -17.45 50.91
N THR A 200 21.45 -16.86 49.77
CA THR A 200 20.64 -17.52 48.73
C THR A 200 20.84 -16.88 47.37
N THR A 201 20.53 -17.62 46.32
CA THR A 201 20.38 -17.11 44.95
C THR A 201 19.08 -17.67 44.38
N LYS A 202 18.11 -16.80 44.12
CA LYS A 202 16.81 -17.17 43.59
C LYS A 202 16.68 -16.74 42.14
N TYR A 203 16.26 -17.66 41.27
CA TYR A 203 15.88 -17.33 39.89
C TYR A 203 14.38 -17.07 39.79
N VAL A 204 14.03 -16.06 39.00
CA VAL A 204 12.66 -15.61 38.75
C VAL A 204 12.51 -15.39 37.25
N THR A 205 11.45 -15.94 36.67
CA THR A 205 11.11 -15.78 35.26
C THR A 205 9.87 -14.93 35.10
N PHE A 206 9.99 -13.85 34.34
CA PHE A 206 8.90 -12.99 33.92
C PHE A 206 8.47 -13.38 32.51
N THR A 207 7.21 -13.73 32.33
CA THR A 207 6.62 -14.12 31.04
C THR A 207 5.70 -13.01 30.55
N ASN A 208 6.04 -12.35 29.44
CA ASN A 208 5.20 -11.35 28.79
C ASN A 208 4.14 -12.02 27.91
N ASN A 209 2.94 -12.25 28.43
CA ASN A 209 1.78 -12.76 27.69
C ASN A 209 0.93 -11.67 27.04
N THR A 210 1.39 -10.40 27.02
CA THR A 210 0.69 -9.35 26.27
C THR A 210 0.54 -9.77 24.81
N LYS A 211 -0.67 -9.63 24.28
CA LYS A 211 -0.95 -9.94 22.89
C LYS A 211 -0.25 -8.91 22.01
N LYS A 212 0.77 -9.35 21.29
CA LYS A 212 1.45 -8.56 20.25
C LYS A 212 1.19 -9.22 18.92
N THR A 213 0.78 -8.47 17.91
CA THR A 213 0.75 -8.97 16.55
C THR A 213 2.21 -9.09 16.10
N ILE A 214 2.72 -10.30 15.94
CA ILE A 214 4.03 -10.49 15.31
C ILE A 214 3.79 -10.22 13.84
N ALA A 215 4.44 -9.18 13.30
CA ALA A 215 4.35 -8.87 11.88
C ALA A 215 4.74 -10.12 11.08
N ALA A 216 3.89 -10.50 10.12
CA ALA A 216 4.16 -11.69 9.32
C ALA A 216 5.45 -11.51 8.50
N THR A 217 6.32 -12.52 8.50
CA THR A 217 7.58 -12.52 7.74
C THR A 217 7.40 -13.09 6.33
N ASP A 218 6.35 -13.88 6.14
CA ASP A 218 6.07 -14.59 4.90
C ASP A 218 4.59 -14.45 4.57
N LEU A 219 4.29 -14.24 3.29
CA LEU A 219 2.92 -13.99 2.82
C LEU A 219 2.54 -14.93 1.68
N ASN A 220 1.28 -15.35 1.72
CA ASN A 220 0.61 -16.02 0.63
C ASN A 220 -0.66 -15.25 0.27
N ILE A 221 -0.64 -14.65 -0.91
CA ILE A 221 -1.73 -13.89 -1.52
C ILE A 221 -2.38 -14.79 -2.57
N LYS A 222 -3.65 -15.14 -2.36
CA LYS A 222 -4.47 -15.84 -3.33
C LYS A 222 -5.60 -14.94 -3.81
N PHE A 223 -5.86 -14.93 -5.11
CA PHE A 223 -6.94 -14.12 -5.68
C PHE A 223 -7.55 -14.77 -6.90
N ASP A 224 -8.81 -14.42 -7.17
CA ASP A 224 -9.52 -14.91 -8.34
C ASP A 224 -9.05 -14.22 -9.62
N SER A 225 -8.65 -15.01 -10.61
CA SER A 225 -8.32 -14.55 -11.96
C SER A 225 -8.54 -15.69 -12.97
N PRO A 226 -9.38 -15.51 -14.01
CA PRO A 226 -10.10 -14.28 -14.34
C PRO A 226 -11.33 -14.04 -13.45
N ILE A 227 -11.67 -12.77 -13.23
CA ILE A 227 -13.01 -12.34 -12.83
C ILE A 227 -13.89 -12.32 -14.08
N ASN A 228 -14.99 -13.05 -14.04
CA ASN A 228 -15.91 -13.17 -15.15
C ASN A 228 -17.02 -12.13 -15.03
N VAL A 229 -17.17 -11.29 -16.05
CA VAL A 229 -18.24 -10.30 -16.20
C VAL A 229 -19.02 -10.57 -17.48
N LYS A 230 -20.23 -10.05 -17.62
CA LYS A 230 -21.06 -10.21 -18.83
C LYS A 230 -21.03 -8.97 -19.71
N VAL A 231 -21.27 -9.15 -21.00
CA VAL A 231 -21.59 -8.03 -21.89
C VAL A 231 -22.77 -7.23 -21.31
N GLY A 232 -22.60 -5.92 -21.17
CA GLY A 232 -23.58 -4.98 -20.63
C GLY A 232 -23.50 -4.77 -19.11
N GLU A 233 -22.67 -5.53 -18.38
CA GLU A 233 -22.42 -5.29 -16.95
C GLU A 233 -21.58 -4.03 -16.73
N SER A 234 -21.75 -3.45 -15.53
CA SER A 234 -21.03 -2.25 -15.09
C SER A 234 -19.52 -2.49 -15.03
N THR A 235 -18.76 -1.53 -15.55
CA THR A 235 -17.30 -1.50 -15.40
C THR A 235 -16.85 -0.95 -14.05
N LEU A 236 -17.75 -0.39 -13.24
CA LEU A 236 -17.42 0.13 -11.91
C LEU A 236 -17.25 -0.97 -10.87
N ASP A 237 -18.07 -2.02 -10.91
CA ASP A 237 -18.12 -3.03 -9.84
C ASP A 237 -16.77 -3.74 -9.63
N PRO A 238 -16.00 -4.09 -10.68
CA PRO A 238 -14.65 -4.63 -10.49
C PRO A 238 -13.63 -3.61 -9.97
N GLN A 239 -13.87 -2.30 -10.08
CA GLN A 239 -12.97 -1.26 -9.57
C GLN A 239 -13.21 -0.96 -8.07
N LEU A 240 -14.32 -1.41 -7.49
CA LEU A 240 -14.61 -1.16 -6.08
C LEU A 240 -13.73 -2.00 -5.15
N SER A 241 -13.29 -1.39 -4.04
CA SER A 241 -12.51 -2.06 -2.98
C SER A 241 -13.15 -3.35 -2.46
N ALA A 242 -14.49 -3.41 -2.39
CA ALA A 242 -15.24 -4.60 -2.02
C ALA A 242 -14.99 -5.78 -2.99
N SER A 243 -14.83 -5.52 -4.28
CA SER A 243 -14.45 -6.53 -5.28
C SER A 243 -12.99 -6.97 -5.11
N GLY A 244 -12.09 -6.05 -4.77
CA GLY A 244 -10.71 -6.39 -4.42
C GLY A 244 -10.66 -7.31 -3.20
N ALA A 245 -11.33 -6.94 -2.12
CA ALA A 245 -11.32 -7.66 -0.85
C ALA A 245 -12.01 -9.03 -0.95
N LYS A 246 -13.19 -9.12 -1.57
CA LYS A 246 -13.95 -10.38 -1.69
C LYS A 246 -13.18 -11.46 -2.46
N ASN A 247 -12.43 -11.05 -3.48
CA ASN A 247 -11.75 -11.96 -4.40
C ASN A 247 -10.27 -12.14 -4.03
N THR A 248 -9.85 -11.77 -2.81
CA THR A 248 -8.47 -11.87 -2.34
C THR A 248 -8.41 -12.44 -0.93
N VAL A 249 -7.46 -13.33 -0.69
CA VAL A 249 -7.13 -13.88 0.61
C VAL A 249 -5.64 -13.70 0.85
N VAL A 250 -5.27 -13.12 1.98
CA VAL A 250 -3.88 -12.96 2.41
C VAL A 250 -3.66 -13.72 3.71
N THR A 251 -2.70 -14.64 3.71
CA THR A 251 -2.32 -15.40 4.90
C THR A 251 -0.82 -15.30 5.17
N ASP A 252 -0.43 -15.46 6.44
CA ASP A 252 0.96 -15.74 6.81
C ASP A 252 1.37 -17.19 6.47
N LYS A 253 2.62 -17.56 6.76
CA LYS A 253 3.12 -18.95 6.61
C LYS A 253 2.39 -20.00 7.45
N ASN A 254 1.73 -19.58 8.53
CA ASN A 254 1.00 -20.46 9.43
C ASN A 254 -0.47 -20.59 9.00
N GLY A 255 -0.90 -19.89 7.95
CA GLY A 255 -2.27 -19.86 7.47
C GLY A 255 -3.18 -18.88 8.20
N ASN A 256 -2.63 -18.00 9.04
CA ASN A 256 -3.42 -16.96 9.71
C ASN A 256 -3.75 -15.84 8.73
N ASN A 257 -4.98 -15.34 8.76
CA ASN A 257 -5.41 -14.22 7.92
C ASN A 257 -4.71 -12.92 8.34
N ILE A 258 -4.23 -12.18 7.34
CA ILE A 258 -3.69 -10.83 7.51
C ILE A 258 -4.72 -9.83 6.99
N ASN A 259 -5.02 -8.81 7.80
CA ASN A 259 -5.94 -7.75 7.39
C ASN A 259 -5.28 -6.81 6.38
N PHE A 260 -6.04 -6.40 5.37
CA PHE A 260 -5.59 -5.50 4.31
C PHE A 260 -6.75 -4.61 3.84
N ALA A 261 -6.40 -3.47 3.25
CA ALA A 261 -7.30 -2.70 2.39
C ALA A 261 -6.96 -3.00 0.93
N ALA A 262 -7.96 -3.24 0.09
CA ALA A 262 -7.76 -3.50 -1.34
C ALA A 262 -8.24 -2.32 -2.18
N ASP A 263 -7.44 -1.94 -3.16
CA ASP A 263 -7.71 -0.86 -4.10
C ASP A 263 -7.50 -1.36 -5.54
N PRO A 264 -8.56 -1.82 -6.22
CA PRO A 264 -8.51 -2.17 -7.63
C PRO A 264 -8.41 -0.92 -8.51
N GLY A 265 -7.42 -0.88 -9.40
CA GLY A 265 -7.18 0.24 -10.31
C GLY A 265 -7.96 0.17 -11.61
N ASP A 266 -7.44 0.88 -12.61
CA ASP A 266 -8.00 0.96 -13.96
C ASP A 266 -7.81 -0.31 -14.78
N TYR A 267 -8.43 -0.33 -15.96
CA TYR A 267 -8.31 -1.41 -16.91
C TYR A 267 -7.13 -1.18 -17.84
N TYR A 268 -6.48 -2.26 -18.25
CA TYR A 268 -5.34 -2.25 -19.15
C TYR A 268 -5.46 -3.35 -20.21
N SER A 269 -4.76 -3.15 -21.31
CA SER A 269 -4.70 -4.14 -22.39
C SER A 269 -3.77 -5.32 -22.12
N ASN A 270 -2.85 -5.18 -21.18
CA ASN A 270 -1.89 -6.22 -20.81
C ASN A 270 -1.52 -6.12 -19.31
N ASP A 271 -0.91 -7.19 -18.80
CA ASP A 271 -0.53 -7.33 -17.40
C ASP A 271 0.65 -6.46 -16.97
N LYS A 272 1.63 -6.26 -17.86
CA LYS A 272 2.82 -5.45 -17.57
C LYS A 272 2.47 -3.99 -17.30
N ASP A 273 1.58 -3.42 -18.10
CA ASP A 273 1.16 -2.04 -17.94
C ASP A 273 0.19 -1.88 -16.76
N ALA A 274 -0.68 -2.88 -16.54
CA ALA A 274 -1.48 -2.95 -15.32
C ALA A 274 -0.59 -2.94 -14.07
N LEU A 275 0.48 -3.75 -14.04
CA LEU A 275 1.35 -3.84 -12.87
C LEU A 275 2.11 -2.54 -12.58
N LYS A 276 2.47 -1.76 -13.62
CA LYS A 276 3.03 -0.42 -13.43
C LYS A 276 2.01 0.56 -12.84
N ASN A 277 0.72 0.26 -12.98
CA ASN A 277 -0.39 1.13 -12.63
C ASN A 277 -0.22 2.55 -13.17
N ASP A 278 0.23 2.63 -14.43
CA ASP A 278 0.42 3.90 -15.12
C ASP A 278 -0.92 4.40 -15.65
N GLU A 279 -1.41 5.52 -15.14
CA GLU A 279 -2.68 6.12 -15.60
C GLU A 279 -2.67 6.36 -17.12
N PHE A 280 -1.50 6.58 -17.73
CA PHE A 280 -1.38 6.84 -19.16
C PHE A 280 -1.52 5.61 -20.05
N SER A 281 -1.26 4.41 -19.51
CA SER A 281 -1.43 3.13 -20.23
C SER A 281 -2.81 2.49 -19.97
N SER A 282 -3.64 3.13 -19.14
CA SER A 282 -4.99 2.66 -18.88
C SER A 282 -5.85 2.72 -20.15
N VAL A 283 -6.81 1.81 -20.25
CA VAL A 283 -7.77 1.75 -21.36
C VAL A 283 -9.15 2.15 -20.85
N ASN A 284 -9.79 3.08 -21.56
CA ASN A 284 -11.15 3.46 -21.27
C ASN A 284 -12.12 2.40 -21.82
N VAL A 285 -12.73 1.63 -20.92
CA VAL A 285 -13.70 0.56 -21.23
C VAL A 285 -15.15 1.05 -21.27
N GLY A 286 -15.38 2.35 -21.09
CA GLY A 286 -16.72 2.94 -20.92
C GLY A 286 -17.36 2.58 -19.57
N ASN A 287 -18.66 2.83 -19.45
CA ASN A 287 -19.44 2.52 -18.23
C ASN A 287 -19.99 1.08 -18.20
N LYS A 288 -19.88 0.34 -19.30
CA LYS A 288 -20.34 -1.03 -19.45
C LYS A 288 -19.41 -1.83 -20.34
N PHE A 289 -19.20 -3.10 -20.03
CA PHE A 289 -18.45 -4.02 -20.89
C PHE A 289 -19.20 -4.25 -22.20
N ALA A 290 -18.65 -3.80 -23.33
CA ALA A 290 -19.35 -3.82 -24.61
C ALA A 290 -18.99 -5.00 -25.53
N LEU A 291 -17.84 -5.65 -25.28
CA LEU A 291 -17.24 -6.58 -26.24
C LEU A 291 -17.17 -7.98 -25.67
N LYS A 292 -17.87 -8.90 -26.35
CA LYS A 292 -17.81 -10.33 -26.05
C LYS A 292 -16.39 -10.86 -26.22
N ASP A 293 -16.00 -11.77 -25.34
CA ASP A 293 -14.71 -12.46 -25.29
C ASP A 293 -13.50 -11.54 -25.08
N ALA A 294 -13.75 -10.27 -24.69
CA ALA A 294 -12.69 -9.34 -24.35
C ALA A 294 -12.04 -9.71 -23.01
N THR A 295 -10.73 -9.53 -22.92
CA THR A 295 -9.96 -9.67 -21.69
C THR A 295 -9.28 -8.35 -21.37
N PHE A 296 -9.50 -7.84 -20.16
CA PHE A 296 -8.80 -6.71 -19.58
C PHE A 296 -7.92 -7.16 -18.41
N TYR A 297 -6.95 -6.33 -18.06
CA TYR A 297 -6.06 -6.55 -16.92
C TYR A 297 -6.27 -5.42 -15.93
N GLN A 298 -6.35 -5.75 -14.65
CA GLN A 298 -6.60 -4.78 -13.60
C GLN A 298 -5.60 -4.98 -12.46
N PRO A 299 -4.83 -3.95 -12.06
CA PRO A 299 -4.04 -4.02 -10.85
C PRO A 299 -4.94 -3.98 -9.61
N VAL A 300 -4.53 -4.67 -8.57
CA VAL A 300 -5.14 -4.60 -7.24
C VAL A 300 -4.03 -4.37 -6.24
N THR A 301 -4.05 -3.20 -5.62
CA THR A 301 -3.08 -2.80 -4.60
C THR A 301 -3.62 -3.15 -3.22
N LEU A 302 -2.87 -3.94 -2.47
CA LEU A 302 -3.16 -4.29 -1.08
C LEU A 302 -2.32 -3.42 -0.15
N THR A 303 -2.95 -2.66 0.73
CA THR A 303 -2.27 -1.85 1.74
C THR A 303 -2.44 -2.46 3.12
N PHE A 304 -1.37 -2.49 3.91
CA PHE A 304 -1.34 -3.13 5.22
C PHE A 304 -1.08 -2.11 6.33
N ALA A 305 -1.65 -2.36 7.51
CA ALA A 305 -1.30 -1.61 8.71
C ALA A 305 0.11 -2.01 9.17
N ALA A 306 0.92 -1.04 9.61
CA ALA A 306 2.33 -1.26 9.96
C ALA A 306 2.54 -2.23 11.14
N ASP A 307 1.56 -2.36 12.01
CA ASP A 307 1.54 -3.30 13.13
C ASP A 307 1.08 -4.71 12.73
N ALA A 308 0.38 -4.85 11.60
CA ALA A 308 0.01 -6.14 11.03
C ALA A 308 1.11 -6.71 10.12
N LEU A 309 1.74 -5.85 9.33
CA LEU A 309 2.75 -6.23 8.34
C LEU A 309 3.71 -5.08 8.03
N ASN A 310 5.00 -5.41 7.88
CA ASN A 310 6.01 -4.49 7.38
C ASN A 310 6.56 -5.00 6.04
N VAL A 311 6.00 -4.50 4.94
CA VAL A 311 6.40 -4.86 3.57
C VAL A 311 7.85 -4.45 3.29
N GLN A 312 8.34 -3.38 3.92
CA GLN A 312 9.73 -2.94 3.76
C GLN A 312 10.73 -3.95 4.34
N ASP A 313 10.45 -4.49 5.52
CA ASP A 313 11.27 -5.54 6.12
C ASP A 313 11.26 -6.80 5.24
N ILE A 314 10.08 -7.25 4.81
CA ILE A 314 9.93 -8.40 3.89
C ILE A 314 10.77 -8.19 2.62
N PHE A 315 10.63 -7.02 1.98
CA PHE A 315 11.35 -6.70 0.75
C PHE A 315 12.87 -6.75 0.93
N TYR A 316 13.41 -6.14 1.98
CA TYR A 316 14.84 -6.13 2.20
C TYR A 316 15.38 -7.51 2.58
N GLN A 317 14.67 -8.26 3.41
CA GLN A 317 15.10 -9.61 3.81
C GLN A 317 14.99 -10.60 2.64
N MET A 318 14.01 -10.45 1.75
CA MET A 318 13.94 -11.20 0.48
C MET A 318 15.19 -10.98 -0.39
N ILE A 319 15.71 -9.76 -0.45
CA ILE A 319 16.87 -9.40 -1.29
C ILE A 319 18.19 -9.75 -0.62
N ASP A 320 18.34 -9.48 0.67
CA ASP A 320 19.60 -9.60 1.40
C ASP A 320 20.01 -11.06 1.61
N ASN A 321 19.08 -11.89 2.10
CA ASN A 321 19.39 -13.26 2.51
C ASN A 321 18.29 -14.28 2.16
N GLY A 322 17.16 -13.85 1.60
CA GLY A 322 16.06 -14.71 1.21
C GLY A 322 15.29 -15.34 2.38
N SER A 323 15.42 -14.79 3.60
CA SER A 323 14.75 -15.33 4.80
C SER A 323 13.25 -15.06 4.86
N HIS A 324 12.75 -14.21 3.96
CA HIS A 324 11.34 -13.83 3.84
C HIS A 324 10.85 -14.14 2.43
N SER A 325 9.54 -14.33 2.26
CA SER A 325 8.95 -14.65 0.97
C SER A 325 7.53 -14.09 0.82
N VAL A 326 7.19 -13.68 -0.40
CA VAL A 326 5.81 -13.38 -0.81
C VAL A 326 5.46 -14.26 -1.99
N THR A 327 4.35 -14.97 -1.87
CA THR A 327 3.76 -15.76 -2.95
C THR A 327 2.42 -15.16 -3.38
N VAL A 328 2.20 -15.09 -4.69
CA VAL A 328 1.05 -14.49 -5.35
C VAL A 328 0.49 -15.56 -6.30
N ASN A 329 -0.69 -16.09 -5.97
CA ASN A 329 -1.30 -17.26 -6.62
C ASN A 329 -0.33 -18.46 -6.77
N GLY A 330 0.43 -18.73 -5.71
CA GLY A 330 1.38 -19.85 -5.65
C GLY A 330 2.70 -19.63 -6.40
N LYS A 331 2.93 -18.45 -6.98
CA LYS A 331 4.20 -18.06 -7.61
C LYS A 331 4.92 -17.04 -6.74
N ASN A 332 6.25 -17.02 -6.77
CA ASN A 332 7.01 -15.99 -6.06
C ASN A 332 6.67 -14.61 -6.63
N ALA A 333 6.44 -13.64 -5.74
CA ALA A 333 6.24 -12.25 -6.11
C ALA A 333 7.50 -11.69 -6.78
N THR A 334 7.29 -10.78 -7.74
CA THR A 334 8.39 -10.03 -8.37
C THR A 334 8.63 -8.73 -7.64
N GLN A 335 9.82 -8.14 -7.76
CA GLN A 335 10.15 -6.88 -7.06
C GLN A 335 9.16 -5.75 -7.38
N ASN A 336 8.67 -5.68 -8.62
CA ASN A 336 7.72 -4.65 -9.07
C ASN A 336 6.32 -4.78 -8.43
N MET A 337 6.04 -5.89 -7.75
CA MET A 337 4.80 -6.08 -7.00
C MET A 337 4.90 -5.54 -5.57
N LEU A 338 6.10 -5.31 -5.04
CA LEU A 338 6.29 -4.86 -3.66
C LEU A 338 6.58 -3.35 -3.67
N HIS A 339 5.87 -2.62 -2.81
CA HIS A 339 5.97 -1.17 -2.67
C HIS A 339 6.28 -0.81 -1.20
N PRO A 340 7.55 -0.98 -0.77
CA PRO A 340 7.99 -0.73 0.61
C PRO A 340 7.61 0.65 1.14
N GLU A 341 7.67 1.68 0.29
CA GLU A 341 7.38 3.07 0.61
C GLU A 341 5.93 3.32 1.02
N ASN A 342 5.02 2.47 0.55
CA ASN A 342 3.58 2.59 0.79
C ASN A 342 3.03 1.47 1.68
N ASN A 343 3.93 0.61 2.20
CA ASN A 343 3.57 -0.62 2.91
C ASN A 343 2.50 -1.45 2.16
N SER A 344 2.69 -1.60 0.83
CA SER A 344 1.68 -2.20 -0.05
C SER A 344 2.27 -3.21 -1.03
N ILE A 345 1.39 -4.07 -1.57
CA ILE A 345 1.72 -5.09 -2.57
C ILE A 345 0.67 -5.04 -3.68
N THR A 346 1.10 -4.97 -4.94
CA THR A 346 0.23 -4.91 -6.11
C THR A 346 0.32 -6.20 -6.92
N PHE A 347 -0.82 -6.78 -7.26
CA PHE A 347 -0.90 -7.88 -8.24
C PHE A 347 -1.86 -7.51 -9.37
N VAL A 348 -1.84 -8.29 -10.45
CA VAL A 348 -2.74 -8.09 -11.59
C VAL A 348 -3.69 -9.27 -11.72
N ARG A 349 -4.98 -8.98 -11.87
CA ARG A 349 -6.01 -9.96 -12.22
C ARG A 349 -6.58 -9.71 -13.61
N GLN A 350 -7.04 -10.77 -14.25
CA GLN A 350 -7.75 -10.69 -15.52
C GLN A 350 -9.24 -10.44 -15.30
N ILE A 351 -9.85 -9.66 -16.18
CA ILE A 351 -11.30 -9.45 -16.27
C ILE A 351 -11.74 -9.97 -17.63
N LYS A 352 -12.55 -11.03 -17.65
CA LYS A 352 -13.01 -11.69 -18.87
C LYS A 352 -14.49 -11.39 -19.11
N VAL A 353 -14.81 -10.83 -20.26
CA VAL A 353 -16.19 -10.51 -20.67
C VAL A 353 -16.80 -11.70 -21.41
N ASN A 354 -17.72 -12.41 -20.75
CA ASN A 354 -18.40 -13.57 -21.31
C ASN A 354 -19.77 -13.20 -21.91
N ASP A 355 -20.31 -14.11 -22.72
CA ASP A 355 -21.65 -13.97 -23.29
C ASP A 355 -22.71 -14.03 -22.17
N PRO A 356 -23.70 -13.13 -22.13
CA PRO A 356 -24.81 -13.20 -21.18
C PRO A 356 -25.61 -14.51 -21.27
N ASN A 357 -25.51 -15.25 -22.38
CA ASN A 357 -26.17 -16.54 -22.61
C ASN A 357 -25.27 -17.77 -22.39
N GLU A 358 -23.98 -17.59 -22.06
CA GLU A 358 -23.13 -18.71 -21.68
C GLU A 358 -23.40 -19.10 -20.22
N LYS A 359 -23.87 -20.33 -20.02
CA LYS A 359 -24.01 -20.92 -18.69
C LYS A 359 -22.61 -21.01 -18.06
N PRO A 360 -22.40 -20.58 -16.79
CA PRO A 360 -21.10 -20.67 -16.17
C PRO A 360 -20.64 -22.13 -16.14
N THR A 361 -19.54 -22.44 -16.83
CA THR A 361 -18.93 -23.76 -16.77
C THR A 361 -18.12 -23.82 -15.48
N THR A 362 -18.59 -24.61 -14.51
CA THR A 362 -17.90 -24.86 -13.24
C THR A 362 -16.74 -25.85 -13.40
N LYS A 363 -16.08 -25.87 -14.56
CA LYS A 363 -14.97 -26.78 -14.83
C LYS A 363 -13.72 -25.94 -15.08
N PRO A 364 -12.63 -26.13 -14.31
CA PRO A 364 -11.34 -25.60 -14.70
C PRO A 364 -11.06 -26.06 -16.12
N ASP A 365 -10.69 -25.13 -16.98
CA ASP A 365 -10.22 -25.45 -18.32
C ASP A 365 -8.92 -26.24 -18.17
N THR A 366 -9.06 -27.57 -18.10
CA THR A 366 -7.93 -28.48 -18.23
C THR A 366 -7.54 -28.44 -19.69
N ASN A 367 -6.66 -27.50 -20.02
CA ASN A 367 -5.80 -27.58 -21.20
C ASN A 367 -5.05 -28.92 -21.16
N THR A 368 -5.66 -29.97 -21.70
CA THR A 368 -4.94 -31.14 -22.18
C THR A 368 -4.34 -30.75 -23.54
N PRO A 369 -3.00 -30.78 -23.68
CA PRO A 369 -2.37 -30.59 -24.98
C PRO A 369 -2.79 -31.72 -25.90
N ASN A 370 -3.34 -31.39 -27.06
CA ASN A 370 -3.41 -32.33 -28.17
C ASN A 370 -2.00 -32.44 -28.77
N PRO A 371 -1.34 -33.61 -28.75
CA PRO A 371 0.00 -33.75 -29.29
C PRO A 371 -0.11 -33.94 -30.80
N ASP A 372 -0.02 -32.85 -31.55
CA ASP A 372 0.41 -32.95 -32.95
C ASP A 372 1.92 -32.66 -33.02
N THR A 373 2.68 -33.74 -32.86
CA THR A 373 4.12 -33.79 -33.00
C THR A 373 4.46 -33.74 -34.49
N ASN A 374 4.77 -32.56 -35.05
CA ASN A 374 5.65 -32.37 -36.23
C ASN A 374 5.84 -30.89 -36.61
N ASN A 375 6.24 -30.02 -35.68
CA ASN A 375 6.79 -28.71 -36.04
C ASN A 375 8.14 -28.46 -35.34
N PRO A 376 9.27 -28.46 -36.08
CA PRO A 376 10.60 -28.26 -35.51
C PRO A 376 10.94 -26.76 -35.46
N ASN A 377 10.21 -25.99 -34.65
CA ASN A 377 10.63 -24.64 -34.26
C ASN A 377 9.99 -24.29 -32.90
N PRO A 378 10.76 -23.85 -31.88
CA PRO A 378 10.30 -23.84 -30.50
C PRO A 378 9.43 -22.63 -30.16
N ASP A 379 8.44 -22.90 -29.31
CA ASP A 379 7.64 -22.05 -28.40
C ASP A 379 7.02 -20.75 -28.96
N PRO A 380 5.68 -20.63 -29.06
CA PRO A 380 5.06 -19.34 -29.32
C PRO A 380 5.12 -18.50 -28.04
N ASP A 381 6.05 -17.56 -28.06
CA ASP A 381 5.92 -16.18 -27.62
C ASP A 381 4.52 -15.79 -27.05
N TYR A 382 4.54 -15.09 -25.92
CA TYR A 382 3.36 -14.47 -25.31
C TYR A 382 2.73 -13.51 -26.33
N THR A 383 1.79 -14.00 -27.11
CA THR A 383 1.15 -13.20 -28.16
C THR A 383 0.18 -12.21 -27.53
N ILE A 384 0.70 -11.00 -27.33
CA ILE A 384 -0.02 -9.73 -27.26
C ILE A 384 -1.16 -9.79 -28.29
N GLY A 385 -2.37 -9.37 -27.91
CA GLY A 385 -3.54 -9.41 -28.79
C GLY A 385 -3.22 -8.81 -30.17
N VAL A 386 -3.56 -9.53 -31.23
CA VAL A 386 -3.24 -9.10 -32.61
C VAL A 386 -4.06 -7.84 -32.92
N TRP A 387 -3.38 -6.77 -33.31
CA TRP A 387 -4.03 -5.59 -33.87
C TRP A 387 -4.50 -5.90 -35.28
N LYS A 388 -5.81 -5.73 -35.53
CA LYS A 388 -6.38 -5.82 -36.88
C LYS A 388 -6.56 -4.43 -37.45
N GLU A 389 -5.89 -4.15 -38.55
CA GLU A 389 -6.00 -2.89 -39.28
C GLU A 389 -7.10 -2.96 -40.34
N THR A 390 -7.78 -1.85 -40.53
CA THR A 390 -8.73 -1.60 -41.61
C THR A 390 -8.46 -0.21 -42.18
N ASP A 391 -8.49 -0.07 -43.50
CA ASP A 391 -8.39 1.23 -44.15
C ASP A 391 -9.58 2.11 -43.72
N GLN A 392 -9.27 3.31 -43.25
CA GLN A 392 -10.23 4.25 -42.69
C GLN A 392 -9.78 5.69 -43.01
N PRO A 393 -9.88 6.12 -44.28
CA PRO A 393 -9.51 7.47 -44.67
C PRO A 393 -10.45 8.50 -44.03
N GLY A 394 -9.86 9.52 -43.42
CA GLY A 394 -10.58 10.60 -42.79
C GLY A 394 -9.68 11.53 -42.01
N TYR A 395 -10.27 12.18 -41.02
CA TYR A 395 -9.54 12.97 -40.06
C TYR A 395 -10.08 12.74 -38.65
N VAL A 396 -9.19 12.86 -37.68
CA VAL A 396 -9.51 12.81 -36.26
C VAL A 396 -9.27 14.18 -35.65
N ILE A 397 -10.20 14.62 -34.83
CA ILE A 397 -10.10 15.88 -34.08
C ILE A 397 -9.83 15.51 -32.64
N THR A 398 -8.71 15.95 -32.07
CA THR A 398 -8.43 15.73 -30.65
C THR A 398 -9.44 16.48 -29.79
N ASN A 399 -9.81 15.88 -28.66
CA ASN A 399 -10.72 16.48 -27.71
C ASN A 399 -10.07 17.70 -27.00
N SER A 400 -10.70 18.21 -25.95
CA SER A 400 -10.22 19.37 -25.17
C SER A 400 -8.97 19.10 -24.32
N THR A 401 -8.33 17.93 -24.47
CA THR A 401 -7.12 17.52 -23.76
C THR A 401 -6.05 17.05 -24.74
N VAL A 402 -4.79 17.01 -24.30
CA VAL A 402 -3.68 16.47 -25.10
C VAL A 402 -3.93 14.97 -25.34
N SER A 403 -3.80 14.51 -26.58
CA SER A 403 -3.97 13.09 -26.93
C SER A 403 -2.61 12.42 -27.11
N ARG A 404 -2.38 11.30 -26.44
CA ARG A 404 -1.13 10.53 -26.54
C ARG A 404 -1.08 9.69 -27.81
N LEU A 405 0.14 9.40 -28.24
CA LEU A 405 0.41 8.54 -29.37
C LEU A 405 1.12 7.27 -28.91
N THR A 406 0.75 6.15 -29.53
CA THR A 406 1.44 4.87 -29.39
C THR A 406 2.05 4.47 -30.71
N ASN A 407 3.16 3.73 -30.67
CA ASN A 407 3.79 3.19 -31.86
C ASN A 407 3.17 1.86 -32.31
N ASP A 408 3.68 1.28 -33.39
CA ASP A 408 3.21 -0.01 -33.92
C ASP A 408 3.35 -1.13 -32.90
N GLU A 409 4.42 -1.09 -32.10
CA GLU A 409 4.75 -2.04 -31.02
C GLU A 409 4.03 -1.72 -29.69
N THR A 410 3.03 -0.83 -29.70
CA THR A 410 2.24 -0.39 -28.54
C THR A 410 3.00 0.36 -27.45
N SER A 411 4.25 0.77 -27.69
CA SER A 411 4.99 1.67 -26.79
C SER A 411 4.55 3.11 -26.99
N ASP A 412 4.60 3.91 -25.93
CA ASP A 412 4.38 5.36 -26.01
C ASP A 412 5.35 6.01 -27.00
N SER A 413 4.81 6.87 -27.87
CA SER A 413 5.65 7.78 -28.65
C SER A 413 6.14 8.93 -27.77
N THR A 414 7.27 9.51 -28.12
CA THR A 414 7.79 10.73 -27.47
C THR A 414 6.99 12.00 -27.84
N ARG A 415 5.94 11.85 -28.65
CA ARG A 415 5.11 12.95 -29.18
C ARG A 415 3.65 12.79 -28.77
N ALA A 416 2.93 13.90 -28.74
CA ALA A 416 1.50 13.96 -28.45
C ALA A 416 0.82 14.97 -29.38
N LEU A 417 -0.50 14.85 -29.52
CA LEU A 417 -1.33 15.77 -30.29
C LEU A 417 -1.91 16.85 -29.38
N ALA A 418 -1.80 18.11 -29.78
CA ALA A 418 -2.35 19.22 -29.01
C ALA A 418 -3.91 19.16 -28.96
N PRO A 419 -4.55 19.74 -27.93
CA PRO A 419 -6.02 19.77 -27.84
C PRO A 419 -6.68 20.48 -29.04
N ASN A 420 -7.87 20.02 -29.44
CA ASN A 420 -8.68 20.61 -30.52
C ASN A 420 -7.94 20.78 -31.86
N THR A 421 -7.05 19.86 -32.20
CA THR A 421 -6.31 19.85 -33.47
C THR A 421 -6.77 18.74 -34.40
N ASN A 422 -6.74 19.01 -35.71
CA ASN A 422 -7.16 18.07 -36.75
C ASN A 422 -5.95 17.28 -37.27
N TRP A 423 -6.12 15.97 -37.42
CA TRP A 423 -5.09 15.07 -37.94
C TRP A 423 -5.66 14.16 -38.99
N ALA A 424 -4.97 14.04 -40.13
CA ALA A 424 -5.34 13.07 -41.14
C ALA A 424 -5.18 11.65 -40.59
N THR A 425 -6.09 10.76 -40.98
CA THR A 425 -5.97 9.34 -40.70
C THR A 425 -6.32 8.53 -41.93
N ASP A 426 -5.61 7.42 -42.11
CA ASP A 426 -5.83 6.49 -43.22
C ASP A 426 -6.17 5.08 -42.76
N LYS A 427 -5.97 4.78 -41.46
CA LYS A 427 -6.18 3.46 -40.90
C LYS A 427 -6.77 3.51 -39.50
N LEU A 428 -7.62 2.53 -39.23
CA LEU A 428 -8.12 2.18 -37.91
C LEU A 428 -7.52 0.83 -37.53
N ARG A 429 -7.00 0.68 -36.31
CA ARG A 429 -6.64 -0.62 -35.75
C ARG A 429 -7.52 -0.96 -34.56
N VAL A 430 -7.89 -2.24 -34.45
CA VAL A 430 -8.68 -2.78 -33.34
C VAL A 430 -7.89 -3.90 -32.66
N ASN A 431 -7.69 -3.79 -31.36
CA ASN A 431 -7.08 -4.87 -30.59
C ASN A 431 -8.09 -6.00 -30.43
N THR A 432 -7.75 -7.19 -30.92
CA THR A 432 -8.68 -8.34 -30.94
C THR A 432 -8.97 -8.94 -29.56
N LYS A 433 -8.22 -8.58 -28.53
CA LYS A 433 -8.42 -9.07 -27.15
C LYS A 433 -9.07 -8.05 -26.25
N THR A 434 -8.87 -6.76 -26.49
CA THR A 434 -9.38 -5.69 -25.60
C THR A 434 -10.44 -4.83 -26.27
N GLY A 435 -10.49 -4.86 -27.60
CA GLY A 435 -11.41 -4.05 -28.39
C GLY A 435 -11.05 -2.58 -28.54
N VAL A 436 -9.92 -2.17 -27.96
CA VAL A 436 -9.40 -0.81 -28.08
C VAL A 436 -9.24 -0.48 -29.55
N LYS A 437 -9.71 0.72 -29.91
CA LYS A 437 -9.65 1.26 -31.27
C LYS A 437 -8.66 2.42 -31.31
N GLN A 438 -7.83 2.46 -32.34
CA GLN A 438 -6.90 3.57 -32.55
C GLN A 438 -6.86 3.99 -34.02
N TYR A 439 -6.66 5.29 -34.26
CA TYR A 439 -6.51 5.87 -35.59
C TYR A 439 -5.05 6.19 -35.86
N ARG A 440 -4.56 5.85 -37.05
CA ARG A 440 -3.20 6.20 -37.46
C ARG A 440 -3.12 7.67 -37.81
N VAL A 441 -2.17 8.41 -37.22
CA VAL A 441 -1.96 9.84 -37.48
C VAL A 441 -0.56 10.15 -38.00
N SER A 442 0.34 9.16 -37.97
CA SER A 442 1.64 9.17 -38.65
C SER A 442 2.04 7.74 -39.04
N THR A 443 3.10 7.57 -39.84
CA THR A 443 3.53 6.26 -40.40
C THR A 443 3.57 5.14 -39.36
N HIS A 444 3.99 5.47 -38.13
CA HIS A 444 4.14 4.54 -37.00
C HIS A 444 3.50 5.09 -35.72
N GLU A 445 2.48 5.95 -35.82
CA GLU A 445 1.86 6.55 -34.63
C GLU A 445 0.34 6.50 -34.68
N TRP A 446 -0.24 6.11 -33.56
CA TRP A 446 -1.65 5.81 -33.39
C TRP A 446 -2.21 6.55 -32.17
N VAL A 447 -3.37 7.19 -32.34
CA VAL A 447 -4.11 7.86 -31.27
C VAL A 447 -5.34 7.04 -30.88
N ASN A 448 -5.66 6.98 -29.58
CA ASN A 448 -6.86 6.28 -29.11
C ASN A 448 -8.15 6.93 -29.63
N ALA A 449 -9.09 6.09 -30.08
CA ALA A 449 -10.38 6.54 -30.59
C ALA A 449 -11.26 7.23 -29.54
N SER A 450 -11.00 7.01 -28.24
CA SER A 450 -11.67 7.73 -27.13
C SER A 450 -11.24 9.19 -27.02
N ASP A 451 -10.03 9.51 -27.48
CA ASP A 451 -9.39 10.80 -27.25
C ASP A 451 -9.62 11.76 -28.42
N VAL A 452 -10.30 11.26 -29.46
CA VAL A 452 -10.55 11.96 -30.70
C VAL A 452 -11.95 11.73 -31.23
N THR A 453 -12.45 12.68 -32.01
CA THR A 453 -13.65 12.51 -32.82
C THR A 453 -13.24 12.21 -34.26
N PHE A 454 -13.56 11.02 -34.76
CA PHE A 454 -13.34 10.67 -36.16
C PHE A 454 -14.40 11.27 -37.08
N ARG A 455 -13.95 11.74 -38.26
CA ARG A 455 -14.80 12.21 -39.35
C ARG A 455 -14.30 11.58 -40.66
N ASN A 456 -15.23 11.02 -41.42
CA ASN A 456 -14.93 10.43 -42.73
C ASN A 456 -14.33 11.49 -43.66
N SER A 457 -13.40 11.07 -44.53
CA SER A 457 -13.15 11.82 -45.77
C SER A 457 -14.47 11.87 -46.53
N THR A 458 -14.98 13.07 -46.80
CA THR A 458 -16.19 13.25 -47.60
C THR A 458 -15.93 12.73 -49.01
N PRO A 459 -16.88 12.01 -49.63
CA PRO A 459 -16.94 11.91 -51.09
C PRO A 459 -16.84 13.32 -51.67
N GLY A 460 -16.23 13.45 -52.85
CA GLY A 460 -15.90 14.74 -53.45
C GLY A 460 -17.03 15.77 -53.46
N LEU A 461 -16.64 17.03 -53.51
CA LEU A 461 -17.54 18.17 -53.56
C LEU A 461 -18.44 18.07 -54.80
N THR A 462 -19.70 18.45 -54.61
CA THR A 462 -20.77 18.42 -55.63
C THR A 462 -21.48 19.78 -55.66
N ASN A 463 -22.48 19.95 -56.54
CA ASN A 463 -23.30 21.18 -56.62
C ASN A 463 -22.50 22.48 -56.82
N PHE A 464 -21.52 22.42 -57.74
CA PHE A 464 -20.69 23.56 -58.11
C PHE A 464 -21.55 24.71 -58.68
N THR A 465 -21.57 25.84 -57.98
CA THR A 465 -22.38 27.02 -58.32
C THR A 465 -21.53 28.28 -58.34
N SER A 466 -21.57 29.04 -59.42
CA SER A 466 -20.88 30.34 -59.52
C SER A 466 -21.53 31.40 -58.63
N ILE A 467 -20.72 32.29 -58.06
CA ILE A 467 -21.19 33.43 -57.26
C ILE A 467 -21.85 34.48 -58.17
N ALA A 468 -23.03 34.95 -57.78
CA ALA A 468 -23.72 36.04 -58.46
C ALA A 468 -22.87 37.33 -58.42
N GLY A 469 -22.54 37.90 -59.58
CA GLY A 469 -21.62 39.05 -59.70
C GLY A 469 -20.17 38.67 -60.03
N GLY A 470 -19.86 37.39 -60.18
CA GLY A 470 -18.58 36.89 -60.70
C GLY A 470 -17.53 36.58 -59.64
N TYR A 471 -17.52 37.29 -58.50
CA TYR A 471 -16.67 36.98 -57.36
C TYR A 471 -17.24 37.58 -56.05
N ALA A 472 -16.84 37.02 -54.91
CA ALA A 472 -17.04 37.51 -53.55
C ALA A 472 -15.74 37.39 -52.75
N THR A 473 -15.72 37.88 -51.51
CA THR A 473 -14.56 37.74 -50.61
C THR A 473 -14.88 36.82 -49.44
N VAL A 474 -14.08 35.78 -49.25
CA VAL A 474 -14.06 34.94 -48.05
C VAL A 474 -13.09 35.55 -47.05
N LYS A 475 -13.61 36.02 -45.91
CA LYS A 475 -12.81 36.45 -44.76
C LYS A 475 -12.63 35.29 -43.79
N LEU A 476 -11.37 34.99 -43.49
CA LEU A 476 -10.93 33.94 -42.57
C LEU A 476 -10.51 34.56 -41.23
N ALA A 477 -11.44 34.72 -40.31
CA ALA A 477 -11.27 35.43 -39.04
C ALA A 477 -10.58 34.61 -37.93
N GLY A 478 -9.82 33.57 -38.30
CA GLY A 478 -8.98 32.84 -37.33
C GLY A 478 -7.86 33.76 -36.81
N PRO A 479 -7.34 33.55 -35.57
CA PRO A 479 -6.25 34.36 -35.04
C PRO A 479 -4.94 34.16 -35.83
N ASP A 480 -3.99 35.07 -35.67
CA ASP A 480 -2.66 34.95 -36.28
C ASP A 480 -2.00 33.62 -35.87
N GLY A 481 -1.47 32.89 -36.85
CA GLY A 481 -0.89 31.55 -36.67
C GLY A 481 -1.90 30.39 -36.81
N PHE A 482 -3.20 30.65 -36.85
CA PHE A 482 -4.20 29.64 -37.21
C PHE A 482 -4.15 29.36 -38.72
N VAL A 483 -4.38 28.10 -39.12
CA VAL A 483 -4.37 27.68 -40.54
C VAL A 483 -5.70 26.99 -40.86
N TYR A 484 -6.43 27.54 -41.84
CA TYR A 484 -7.62 26.92 -42.41
C TYR A 484 -7.22 25.84 -43.40
N ASP A 485 -7.78 24.64 -43.21
CA ASP A 485 -7.60 23.53 -44.12
C ASP A 485 -8.27 23.78 -45.47
N LEU A 486 -7.62 23.28 -46.52
CA LEU A 486 -8.12 23.32 -47.89
C LEU A 486 -8.39 21.90 -48.38
N PHE A 487 -9.36 21.79 -49.26
CA PHE A 487 -9.78 20.52 -49.86
C PHE A 487 -9.81 20.64 -51.39
N SER A 488 -9.54 19.56 -52.08
CA SER A 488 -9.74 19.43 -53.52
C SER A 488 -11.21 19.22 -53.83
N LYS A 489 -11.60 19.38 -55.09
CA LYS A 489 -12.95 18.99 -55.55
C LYS A 489 -13.27 17.51 -55.29
N ASN A 490 -12.26 16.66 -55.14
CA ASN A 490 -12.45 15.24 -54.84
C ASN A 490 -12.66 14.98 -53.34
N GLY A 491 -12.59 16.03 -52.50
CA GLY A 491 -12.73 15.93 -51.05
C GLY A 491 -11.41 15.64 -50.33
N ASP A 492 -10.31 15.54 -51.06
CA ASP A 492 -8.98 15.30 -50.48
C ASP A 492 -8.41 16.57 -49.87
N ARG A 493 -7.80 16.46 -48.69
CA ARG A 493 -7.12 17.61 -48.08
C ARG A 493 -5.89 18.00 -48.91
N VAL A 494 -5.74 19.29 -49.18
CA VAL A 494 -4.56 19.86 -49.84
C VAL A 494 -3.48 20.11 -48.79
N GLN A 495 -2.21 19.91 -49.15
CA GLN A 495 -1.08 19.99 -48.21
C GLN A 495 -0.88 21.40 -47.62
N ARG A 496 -1.27 22.45 -48.36
CA ARG A 496 -1.20 23.84 -47.91
C ARG A 496 -2.53 24.29 -47.30
N GLY A 497 -2.47 25.26 -46.41
CA GLY A 497 -3.64 25.91 -45.84
C GLY A 497 -3.57 27.43 -45.94
N LEU A 498 -4.64 28.10 -45.53
CA LEU A 498 -4.72 29.56 -45.54
C LEU A 498 -4.59 30.12 -44.14
N ALA A 499 -3.78 31.15 -43.97
CA ALA A 499 -3.61 31.78 -42.66
C ALA A 499 -4.93 32.40 -42.15
N GLY A 500 -5.11 32.39 -40.83
CA GLY A 500 -6.08 33.25 -40.16
C GLY A 500 -5.83 34.73 -40.45
N ASN A 501 -6.82 35.56 -40.14
CA ASN A 501 -6.84 36.99 -40.37
C ASN A 501 -6.53 37.39 -41.83
N SER A 502 -7.01 36.60 -42.79
CA SER A 502 -6.76 36.80 -44.22
C SER A 502 -8.06 36.86 -45.02
N ASN A 503 -7.98 37.41 -46.24
CA ASN A 503 -9.10 37.55 -47.15
C ASN A 503 -8.75 36.90 -48.49
N TRP A 504 -9.68 36.14 -49.05
CA TRP A 504 -9.49 35.38 -50.28
C TRP A 504 -10.65 35.61 -51.24
N ALA A 505 -10.35 35.75 -52.53
CA ALA A 505 -11.38 35.79 -53.54
C ALA A 505 -12.04 34.41 -53.68
N THR A 506 -13.35 34.41 -53.87
CA THR A 506 -14.10 33.21 -54.24
C THR A 506 -15.05 33.50 -55.37
N ASP A 507 -15.13 32.59 -56.32
CA ASP A 507 -16.00 32.70 -57.49
C ASP A 507 -17.00 31.55 -57.59
N MET A 508 -16.86 30.53 -56.75
CA MET A 508 -17.69 29.33 -56.76
C MET A 508 -17.92 28.78 -55.36
N THR A 509 -19.10 28.18 -55.19
CA THR A 509 -19.47 27.34 -54.05
C THR A 509 -19.65 25.89 -54.47
N ALA A 510 -19.47 24.98 -53.53
CA ALA A 510 -19.80 23.56 -53.69
C ALA A 510 -20.34 23.01 -52.36
N THR A 511 -20.93 21.82 -52.38
CA THR A 511 -21.38 21.12 -51.17
C THR A 511 -20.82 19.72 -51.07
N ASP A 512 -20.50 19.27 -49.87
CA ASP A 512 -20.23 17.86 -49.62
C ASP A 512 -21.53 17.01 -49.59
N LYS A 513 -21.39 15.70 -49.37
CA LYS A 513 -22.52 14.77 -49.25
C LYS A 513 -23.49 15.09 -48.09
N ASP A 514 -23.03 15.86 -47.11
CA ASP A 514 -23.79 16.23 -45.91
C ASP A 514 -24.44 17.62 -46.08
N GLY A 515 -24.31 18.21 -47.28
CA GLY A 515 -24.88 19.52 -47.63
C GLY A 515 -24.08 20.71 -47.11
N LYS A 516 -22.86 20.49 -46.60
CA LYS A 516 -22.01 21.57 -46.08
C LYS A 516 -21.37 22.35 -47.22
N THR A 517 -21.44 23.67 -47.15
CA THR A 517 -20.89 24.56 -48.18
C THR A 517 -19.37 24.70 -48.09
N TYR A 518 -18.74 24.83 -49.25
CA TYR A 518 -17.32 25.10 -49.45
C TYR A 518 -17.16 26.26 -50.43
N TYR A 519 -16.13 27.07 -50.25
CA TYR A 519 -15.82 28.22 -51.10
C TYR A 519 -14.50 28.02 -51.83
N ARG A 520 -14.51 28.18 -53.15
CA ARG A 520 -13.30 28.03 -53.95
C ARG A 520 -12.37 29.21 -53.73
N VAL A 521 -11.12 28.94 -53.39
CA VAL A 521 -10.08 29.97 -53.16
C VAL A 521 -8.90 29.84 -54.14
N SER A 522 -8.87 28.76 -54.91
CA SER A 522 -7.95 28.50 -56.03
C SER A 522 -8.55 27.45 -56.98
N THR A 523 -7.91 27.17 -58.11
CA THR A 523 -8.42 26.30 -59.20
C THR A 523 -9.05 24.98 -58.72
N ASP A 524 -8.43 24.34 -57.72
CA ASP A 524 -8.94 23.11 -57.10
C ASP A 524 -8.73 23.12 -55.58
N GLU A 525 -8.88 24.29 -54.94
CA GLU A 525 -8.75 24.42 -53.49
C GLU A 525 -9.99 25.10 -52.91
N TRP A 526 -10.55 24.46 -51.90
CA TRP A 526 -11.84 24.79 -51.34
C TRP A 526 -11.71 24.90 -49.82
N VAL A 527 -12.15 26.02 -49.26
CA VAL A 527 -12.23 26.22 -47.81
C VAL A 527 -13.64 25.87 -47.34
N PRO A 528 -13.82 25.03 -46.30
CA PRO A 528 -15.14 24.72 -45.77
C PRO A 528 -15.75 25.94 -45.10
N ASP A 529 -17.06 26.11 -45.25
CA ASP A 529 -17.83 27.03 -44.41
C ASP A 529 -17.75 26.63 -42.94
N GLY A 530 -17.90 27.58 -42.03
CA GLY A 530 -17.87 27.31 -40.59
C GLY A 530 -17.35 28.47 -39.74
N ALA A 531 -16.95 28.14 -38.52
CA ALA A 531 -16.50 29.13 -37.54
C ALA A 531 -15.33 29.97 -38.10
N GLY A 532 -15.51 31.28 -38.11
CA GLY A 532 -14.50 32.22 -38.61
C GLY A 532 -14.45 32.36 -40.13
N VAL A 533 -15.29 31.66 -40.90
CA VAL A 533 -15.41 31.84 -42.35
C VAL A 533 -16.65 32.71 -42.62
N THR A 534 -16.46 33.86 -43.27
CA THR A 534 -17.57 34.74 -43.64
C THR A 534 -17.42 35.20 -45.07
N VAL A 535 -18.51 35.22 -45.84
CA VAL A 535 -18.51 35.67 -47.24
C VAL A 535 -19.17 37.05 -47.32
N LYS A 536 -18.53 37.97 -48.04
CA LYS A 536 -19.00 39.33 -48.27
C LYS A 536 -18.98 39.71 -49.74
#